data_AF-A0A6P2FYE7-F1
#
_entry.id   AF-A0A6P2FYE7-F1
#
_cell.length_a   1.000
_cell.length_b   1.000
_cell.length_c   1.000
_cell.angle_alpha   90.00
_cell.angle_beta   90.00
_cell.angle_gamma   90.00
#
_symmetry.space_group_name_H-M   'P 1'
#
loop_
_entity.id
_entity.type
_entity.pdbx_description
1 polymer ?
#
loop_
_entity_poly.entity_id
_entity_poly.type
_entity_poly.pdbx_seq_one_letter_code
_entity_poly.pdbx_strand_id
1 'polypeptide(L)'
;MRPKLLKSFIVVLLFWFLFSTVWWTLASPETNYKALVALQKLLPFINLKVPAEISIMGAWRVQISVLAYWTAPILLGSAMFGAVGLGLVWTQAARQSKERAEREAGSGSFREVTITRGELPLPKTWPRDELDLGADDDSALSRMTEKERVLLGDVLGTLSAHPDAYPGEGVRVSLLEHALNLASKALTHRRYPGLSAVVAAAHELGKIEAYVKRGDTWTAIKDHDREASRILGTLTSWWALPEADRNAVMMAVKFHSRPRQIPDVNGDPAIYRQAREILDAADGAQAEALTEQKTQTLEKLELPDLILEGFLQALPQLSFQSRGLPKGVQAVAWKVKNRVYMLEIKLRDTVLAKLPQEVRGALAPNPKERSRLQPFTLALLKALDEKGWLVRKHESTKLEVKEALWNVKAGKLEFKGVIIIDVPEEYMTQLPKEDSMYDVAISGTLFTPSASTNAATVAGTAISKGDLLGSVLKPATPREKPPAPPAEV
;
A
#
# COMPACT_ATOMS: atom_id res chain seq x y z
N MET A 1 22.24 10.89 -48.05
CA MET A 1 22.63 10.48 -49.42
C MET A 1 24.06 9.96 -49.39
N ARG A 2 24.35 8.79 -50.00
CA ARG A 2 25.71 8.25 -50.01
C ARG A 2 26.61 9.15 -50.88
N PRO A 3 27.76 9.64 -50.39
CA PRO A 3 28.64 10.58 -51.10
C PRO A 3 29.17 10.04 -52.44
N LYS A 4 29.04 8.72 -52.68
CA LYS A 4 29.47 8.04 -53.90
C LYS A 4 28.67 8.42 -55.15
N LEU A 5 27.36 8.71 -55.04
CA LEU A 5 26.53 9.05 -56.20
C LEU A 5 26.82 10.46 -56.71
N LEU A 6 26.89 11.45 -55.81
CA LEU A 6 27.27 12.82 -56.15
C LEU A 6 28.68 12.86 -56.75
N LYS A 7 29.63 12.14 -56.15
CA LYS A 7 30.99 12.01 -56.69
C LYS A 7 30.99 11.42 -58.11
N SER A 8 30.21 10.35 -58.35
CA SER A 8 30.12 9.72 -59.67
C SER A 8 29.49 10.65 -60.71
N PHE A 9 28.44 11.39 -60.35
CA PHE A 9 27.81 12.37 -61.21
C PHE A 9 28.78 13.51 -61.59
N ILE A 10 29.51 14.06 -60.61
CA ILE A 10 30.51 15.11 -60.85
C ILE A 10 31.62 14.60 -61.78
N VAL A 11 32.10 13.36 -61.56
CA VAL A 11 33.13 12.75 -62.42
C VAL A 11 32.66 12.59 -63.85
N VAL A 12 31.43 12.09 -64.07
CA VAL A 12 30.85 11.94 -65.42
C VAL A 12 30.67 13.31 -66.10
N LEU A 13 30.19 14.31 -65.35
CA LEU A 13 30.01 15.66 -65.87
C LEU A 13 31.34 16.31 -66.27
N LEU A 14 32.37 16.17 -65.43
CA LEU A 14 33.72 16.65 -65.75
C LEU A 14 34.33 15.92 -66.94
N PHE A 15 34.14 14.60 -67.03
CA PHE A 15 34.62 13.80 -68.16
C PHE A 15 34.03 14.29 -69.50
N TRP A 16 32.71 14.46 -69.57
CA TRP A 16 32.05 14.95 -70.79
C TRP A 16 32.37 16.41 -71.12
N PHE A 17 32.55 17.25 -70.09
CA PHE A 17 33.00 18.63 -70.28
C PHE A 17 34.41 18.68 -70.88
N LEU A 18 35.35 17.91 -70.33
CA LEU A 18 36.72 17.83 -70.85
C LEU A 18 36.75 17.25 -72.26
N PHE A 19 36.01 16.16 -72.51
CA PHE A 19 35.89 15.57 -73.84
C PHE A 19 35.34 16.57 -74.86
N SER A 20 34.26 17.28 -74.51
CA SER A 20 33.67 18.31 -75.39
C SER A 20 34.64 19.46 -75.62
N THR A 21 35.36 19.90 -74.59
CA THR A 21 36.39 20.94 -74.71
C THR A 21 37.46 20.52 -75.71
N VAL A 22 37.99 19.31 -75.60
CA VAL A 22 38.98 18.76 -76.54
C VAL A 22 38.41 18.65 -77.94
N TRP A 23 37.21 18.09 -78.10
CA TRP A 23 36.54 17.94 -79.39
C TRP A 23 36.37 19.27 -80.12
N TRP A 24 35.83 20.29 -79.45
CA TRP A 24 35.63 21.62 -80.03
C TRP A 24 36.94 22.40 -80.26
N THR A 25 38.01 22.06 -79.54
CA THR A 25 39.36 22.61 -79.78
C THR A 25 40.03 22.03 -81.01
N LEU A 26 39.78 20.74 -81.30
CA LEU A 26 40.34 20.05 -82.47
C LEU A 26 39.50 20.26 -83.74
N ALA A 27 38.26 20.70 -83.61
CA ALA A 27 37.37 20.99 -84.72
C ALA A 27 37.80 22.23 -85.51
N SER A 28 37.57 22.22 -86.84
CA SER A 28 37.90 23.35 -87.69
C SER A 28 37.04 24.59 -87.35
N PRO A 29 37.57 25.81 -87.51
CA PRO A 29 36.83 27.05 -87.21
C PRO A 29 35.48 27.17 -87.94
N GLU A 30 35.40 26.64 -89.17
CA GLU A 30 34.15 26.60 -89.94
C GLU A 30 33.10 25.67 -89.33
N THR A 31 33.53 24.54 -88.76
CA THR A 31 32.66 23.59 -88.07
C THR A 31 32.10 24.21 -86.79
N ASN A 32 32.94 24.93 -86.03
CA ASN A 32 32.54 25.64 -84.82
C ASN A 32 31.57 26.78 -85.14
N TYR A 33 31.79 27.51 -86.24
CA TYR A 33 30.90 28.56 -86.70
C TYR A 33 29.52 28.02 -87.13
N LYS A 34 29.50 26.96 -87.96
CA LYS A 34 28.26 26.28 -88.36
C LYS A 34 27.49 25.74 -87.16
N ALA A 35 28.20 25.17 -86.19
CA ALA A 35 27.61 24.70 -84.93
C ALA A 35 27.02 25.87 -84.12
N LEU A 36 27.72 26.99 -83.98
CA LEU A 36 27.22 28.18 -83.27
C LEU A 36 25.95 28.74 -83.92
N VAL A 37 25.91 28.80 -85.25
CA VAL A 37 24.72 29.26 -86.02
C VAL A 37 23.56 28.27 -85.88
N ALA A 38 23.82 26.97 -85.94
CA ALA A 38 22.80 25.94 -85.72
C ALA A 38 22.25 25.97 -84.28
N LEU A 39 23.13 26.20 -83.31
CA LEU A 39 22.79 26.33 -81.90
C LEU A 39 21.92 27.55 -81.63
N GLN A 40 22.27 28.72 -82.19
CA GLN A 40 21.46 29.94 -82.09
C GLN A 40 20.02 29.73 -82.62
N LYS A 41 19.86 28.94 -83.69
CA LYS A 41 18.54 28.58 -84.21
C LYS A 41 17.75 27.68 -83.27
N LEU A 42 18.43 26.82 -82.50
CA LEU A 42 17.80 25.80 -81.66
C LEU A 42 17.35 26.37 -80.31
N LEU A 43 18.09 27.30 -79.70
CA LEU A 43 17.66 28.02 -78.49
C LEU A 43 17.73 29.55 -78.71
N PRO A 44 16.72 30.13 -79.41
CA PRO A 44 16.72 31.54 -79.80
C PRO A 44 16.61 32.50 -78.60
N PHE A 45 16.25 32.00 -77.43
CA PHE A 45 16.11 32.78 -76.18
C PHE A 45 17.45 33.08 -75.49
N ILE A 46 18.56 32.48 -75.94
CA ILE A 46 19.89 32.80 -75.43
C ILE A 46 20.57 33.70 -76.46
N ASN A 47 20.78 34.97 -76.08
CA ASN A 47 21.26 36.01 -76.98
C ASN A 47 22.77 35.85 -77.29
N LEU A 48 23.10 35.02 -78.27
CA LEU A 48 24.46 34.80 -78.75
C LEU A 48 24.86 35.87 -79.77
N LYS A 49 25.95 36.59 -79.51
CA LYS A 49 26.59 37.48 -80.50
C LYS A 49 27.46 36.67 -81.45
N VAL A 50 26.89 36.26 -82.58
CA VAL A 50 27.63 35.55 -83.64
C VAL A 50 28.43 36.56 -84.48
N PRO A 51 29.77 36.42 -84.63
CA PRO A 51 30.56 37.28 -85.49
C PRO A 51 30.16 37.15 -86.97
N ALA A 52 30.22 38.23 -87.74
CA ALA A 52 29.87 38.22 -89.16
C ALA A 52 30.92 37.51 -90.04
N GLU A 53 32.19 37.42 -89.60
CA GLU A 53 33.29 36.81 -90.35
C GLU A 53 34.25 36.02 -89.43
N ILE A 54 34.87 34.97 -89.98
CA ILE A 54 35.83 34.10 -89.27
C ILE A 54 37.24 34.67 -89.43
N SER A 55 37.68 35.49 -88.47
CA SER A 55 39.10 35.86 -88.33
C SER A 55 39.84 34.86 -87.43
N ILE A 56 41.16 34.73 -87.60
CA ILE A 56 42.00 33.80 -86.82
C ILE A 56 41.90 34.10 -85.31
N MET A 57 41.86 35.38 -84.92
CA MET A 57 41.61 35.80 -83.53
C MET A 57 40.14 35.63 -83.08
N GLY A 58 39.20 35.59 -84.03
CA GLY A 58 37.78 35.33 -83.80
C GLY A 58 37.44 33.86 -83.57
N ALA A 59 38.23 32.93 -84.11
CA ALA A 59 38.02 31.48 -83.97
C ALA A 59 38.00 31.03 -82.49
N TRP A 60 38.89 31.60 -81.67
CA TRP A 60 38.94 31.35 -80.23
C TRP A 60 37.67 31.83 -79.51
N ARG A 61 37.14 33.01 -79.88
CA ARG A 61 35.89 33.55 -79.31
C ARG A 61 34.68 32.71 -79.72
N VAL A 62 34.64 32.24 -80.96
CA VAL A 62 33.61 31.33 -81.46
C VAL A 62 33.65 30.02 -80.68
N GLN A 63 34.83 29.44 -80.46
CA GLN A 63 35.00 28.21 -79.69
C GLN A 63 34.54 28.34 -78.23
N ILE A 64 34.94 29.41 -77.53
CA ILE A 64 34.47 29.68 -76.16
C ILE A 64 32.95 29.86 -76.14
N SER A 65 32.39 30.53 -77.15
CA SER A 65 30.94 30.76 -77.23
C SER A 65 30.17 29.46 -77.45
N VAL A 66 30.66 28.55 -78.30
CA VAL A 66 30.07 27.21 -78.49
C VAL A 66 30.14 26.41 -77.18
N LEU A 67 31.31 26.40 -76.51
CA LEU A 67 31.49 25.68 -75.25
C LEU A 67 30.61 26.23 -74.12
N ALA A 68 30.56 27.55 -73.94
CA ALA A 68 29.72 28.19 -72.94
C ALA A 68 28.24 27.91 -73.20
N TYR A 69 27.82 27.92 -74.47
CA TYR A 69 26.44 27.65 -74.86
C TYR A 69 26.04 26.19 -74.69
N TRP A 70 26.96 25.24 -74.88
CA TRP A 70 26.69 23.83 -74.62
C TRP A 70 26.63 23.52 -73.12
N THR A 71 27.48 24.17 -72.33
CA THR A 71 27.71 23.80 -70.93
C THR A 71 26.79 24.55 -69.97
N ALA A 72 26.50 25.83 -70.21
CA ALA A 72 25.68 26.64 -69.32
C ALA A 72 24.23 26.12 -69.20
N PRO A 73 23.50 25.75 -70.27
CA PRO A 73 22.14 25.21 -70.16
C PRO A 73 22.10 23.85 -69.47
N ILE A 74 23.10 22.99 -69.69
CA ILE A 74 23.20 21.69 -69.03
C ILE A 74 23.46 21.85 -67.54
N LEU A 75 24.38 22.75 -67.16
CA LEU A 75 24.65 23.07 -65.75
C LEU A 75 23.44 23.70 -65.08
N LEU A 76 22.78 24.64 -65.74
CA LEU A 76 21.58 25.31 -65.23
C LEU A 76 20.40 24.33 -65.09
N GLY A 77 20.18 23.48 -66.10
CA GLY A 77 19.21 22.40 -66.04
C GLY A 77 19.51 21.42 -64.90
N SER A 78 20.76 20.98 -64.77
CA SER A 78 21.20 20.07 -63.70
C SER A 78 21.03 20.70 -62.31
N ALA A 79 21.34 21.99 -62.16
CA ALA A 79 21.13 22.73 -60.92
C ALA A 79 19.64 22.86 -60.59
N MET A 80 18.79 23.16 -61.58
CA MET A 80 17.33 23.20 -61.40
C MET A 80 16.78 21.83 -61.00
N PHE A 81 17.15 20.75 -61.69
CA PHE A 81 16.72 19.40 -61.34
C PHE A 81 17.21 18.97 -59.94
N GLY A 82 18.45 19.34 -59.59
CA GLY A 82 18.99 19.12 -58.25
C GLY A 82 18.21 19.88 -57.17
N ALA A 83 17.87 21.15 -57.42
CA ALA A 83 17.07 21.97 -56.51
C ALA A 83 15.65 21.40 -56.34
N VAL A 84 15.00 20.97 -57.42
CA VAL A 84 13.70 20.29 -57.37
C VAL A 84 13.79 19.00 -56.58
N GLY A 85 14.79 18.16 -56.82
CA GLY A 85 15.00 16.92 -56.08
C GLY A 85 15.21 17.14 -54.58
N LEU A 86 16.03 18.14 -54.21
CA LEU A 86 16.22 18.53 -52.81
C LEU A 86 14.92 19.05 -52.18
N GLY A 87 14.16 19.86 -52.91
CA GLY A 87 12.85 20.34 -52.48
C GLY A 87 11.85 19.20 -52.22
N LEU A 88 11.78 18.21 -53.11
CA LEU A 88 10.93 17.03 -52.96
C LEU A 88 11.34 16.19 -51.74
N VAL A 89 12.64 15.96 -51.53
CA VAL A 89 13.12 15.23 -50.34
C VAL A 89 12.80 15.98 -49.06
N TRP A 90 13.01 17.30 -49.04
CA TRP A 90 12.77 18.12 -47.85
C TRP A 90 11.28 18.21 -47.52
N THR A 91 10.42 18.39 -48.51
CA THR A 91 8.96 18.37 -48.32
C THR A 91 8.45 17.01 -47.83
N GLN A 92 8.97 15.90 -48.38
CA GLN A 92 8.65 14.57 -47.89
C GLN A 92 9.13 14.35 -46.45
N ALA A 93 10.35 14.80 -46.11
CA ALA A 93 10.88 14.70 -44.75
C ALA A 93 10.08 15.56 -43.76
N ALA A 94 9.69 16.77 -44.14
CA ALA A 94 8.84 17.65 -43.33
C ALA A 94 7.46 17.01 -43.09
N ARG A 95 6.85 16.43 -44.12
CA ARG A 95 5.58 15.70 -44.00
C ARG A 95 5.69 14.50 -43.06
N GLN A 96 6.70 13.66 -43.23
CA GLN A 96 6.92 12.51 -42.35
C GLN A 96 7.23 12.93 -40.91
N SER A 97 7.95 14.04 -40.72
CA SER A 97 8.20 14.61 -39.39
C SER A 97 6.89 15.05 -38.72
N LYS A 98 6.01 15.72 -39.47
CA LYS A 98 4.68 16.11 -38.99
C LYS A 98 3.82 14.90 -38.63
N GLU A 99 3.76 13.89 -39.50
CA GLU A 99 3.02 12.64 -39.26
C GLU A 99 3.59 11.84 -38.06
N ARG A 100 4.89 11.95 -37.77
CA ARG A 100 5.47 11.38 -36.54
C ARG A 100 5.08 12.20 -35.32
N ALA A 101 5.17 13.52 -35.39
CA ALA A 101 4.78 14.41 -34.30
C ALA A 101 3.30 14.25 -33.93
N GLU A 102 2.42 14.06 -34.91
CA GLU A 102 0.99 13.80 -34.68
C GLU A 102 0.74 12.42 -34.06
N ARG A 103 1.47 11.37 -34.48
CA ARG A 103 1.37 10.03 -33.87
C ARG A 103 1.97 9.95 -32.47
N GLU A 104 3.04 10.70 -32.24
CA GLU A 104 3.69 10.81 -30.95
C GLU A 104 3.01 11.83 -30.04
N ALA A 105 2.02 12.60 -30.54
CA ALA A 105 1.30 13.55 -29.71
C ALA A 105 0.55 12.79 -28.61
N GLY A 106 0.62 13.31 -27.39
CA GLY A 106 -0.16 12.79 -26.29
C GLY A 106 -1.65 12.86 -26.57
N SER A 107 -2.37 11.78 -26.27
CA SER A 107 -3.82 11.70 -26.39
C SER A 107 -4.46 11.32 -25.05
N GLY A 108 -5.64 11.88 -24.81
CA GLY A 108 -6.40 11.71 -23.58
C GLY A 108 -6.07 12.73 -22.49
N SER A 109 -7.01 12.91 -21.58
CA SER A 109 -6.83 13.64 -20.33
C SER A 109 -7.54 12.89 -19.23
N PHE A 110 -6.94 12.86 -18.05
CA PHE A 110 -7.56 12.29 -16.86
C PHE A 110 -7.28 13.20 -15.68
N ARG A 111 -8.33 13.84 -15.17
CA ARG A 111 -8.25 14.73 -14.01
C ARG A 111 -7.15 15.77 -14.16
N GLU A 112 -7.20 16.51 -15.26
CA GLU A 112 -6.25 17.57 -15.62
C GLU A 112 -4.82 17.11 -15.91
N VAL A 113 -4.52 15.81 -15.76
CA VAL A 113 -3.27 15.23 -16.21
C VAL A 113 -3.37 14.94 -17.71
N THR A 114 -2.39 15.43 -18.43
CA THR A 114 -2.15 15.13 -19.85
C THR A 114 -0.72 14.61 -19.99
N ILE A 115 -0.49 13.78 -21.01
CA ILE A 115 0.87 13.38 -21.38
C ILE A 115 1.27 14.08 -22.66
N THR A 116 2.57 14.25 -22.84
CA THR A 116 3.11 14.84 -24.06
C THR A 116 3.27 13.82 -25.17
N ARG A 117 3.33 12.52 -24.84
CA ARG A 117 3.51 11.43 -25.80
C ARG A 117 2.74 10.16 -25.49
N GLY A 118 2.04 9.63 -26.49
CA GLY A 118 1.30 8.36 -26.40
C GLY A 118 -0.11 8.49 -25.85
N GLU A 119 -0.72 7.37 -25.47
CA GLU A 119 -2.05 7.36 -24.86
C GLU A 119 -1.94 7.33 -23.33
N LEU A 120 -2.72 8.19 -22.66
CA LEU A 120 -2.74 8.26 -21.20
C LEU A 120 -3.33 6.96 -20.63
N PRO A 121 -2.58 6.17 -19.84
CA PRO A 121 -3.13 4.97 -19.23
C PRO A 121 -4.21 5.38 -18.23
N LEU A 122 -5.47 5.03 -18.53
CA LEU A 122 -6.59 5.29 -17.65
C LEU A 122 -6.63 4.25 -16.52
N PRO A 123 -6.97 4.66 -15.29
CA PRO A 123 -7.18 3.71 -14.22
C PRO A 123 -8.35 2.78 -14.53
N LYS A 124 -8.24 1.53 -14.09
CA LYS A 124 -9.33 0.55 -14.16
C LYS A 124 -10.59 1.11 -13.48
N THR A 125 -11.71 1.06 -14.19
CA THR A 125 -13.04 1.32 -13.64
C THR A 125 -13.53 0.09 -12.89
N TRP A 126 -14.18 0.31 -11.76
CA TRP A 126 -14.68 -0.76 -10.91
C TRP A 126 -16.20 -0.89 -11.05
N PRO A 127 -16.72 -2.12 -11.18
CA PRO A 127 -18.15 -2.36 -11.02
C PRO A 127 -18.61 -1.83 -9.66
N ARG A 128 -19.78 -1.17 -9.64
CA ARG A 128 -20.41 -0.65 -8.42
C ARG A 128 -21.92 -0.81 -8.54
N ASP A 129 -22.55 -1.20 -7.46
CA ASP A 129 -24.00 -1.14 -7.32
C ASP A 129 -24.42 0.26 -6.84
N GLU A 130 -25.59 0.73 -7.27
CA GLU A 130 -26.17 1.95 -6.72
C GLU A 130 -26.79 1.65 -5.34
N LEU A 131 -26.20 2.23 -4.30
CA LEU A 131 -26.72 2.15 -2.94
C LEU A 131 -27.20 3.52 -2.50
N ASP A 132 -28.47 3.61 -2.13
CA ASP A 132 -29.05 4.81 -1.54
C ASP A 132 -28.86 4.77 -0.02
N LEU A 133 -28.00 5.64 0.49
CA LEU A 133 -27.80 5.83 1.93
C LEU A 133 -28.79 6.90 2.41
N GLY A 134 -30.03 6.47 2.65
CA GLY A 134 -31.12 7.34 3.08
C GLY A 134 -30.76 8.15 4.34
N ALA A 135 -31.05 9.45 4.31
CA ALA A 135 -30.79 10.37 5.43
C ALA A 135 -31.94 10.43 6.45
N ASP A 136 -33.09 9.84 6.13
CA ASP A 136 -34.37 10.26 6.71
C ASP A 136 -34.69 9.64 8.09
N ASP A 137 -34.00 8.58 8.52
CA ASP A 137 -34.31 7.92 9.81
C ASP A 137 -33.09 7.67 10.73
N ASP A 138 -31.85 7.87 10.27
CA ASP A 138 -30.65 7.61 11.08
C ASP A 138 -29.94 8.91 11.51
N SER A 139 -30.05 9.21 12.80
CA SER A 139 -29.38 10.35 13.45
C SER A 139 -27.86 10.37 13.19
N ALA A 140 -27.24 9.22 12.92
CA ALA A 140 -25.80 9.11 12.65
C ALA A 140 -25.44 9.56 11.22
N LEU A 141 -26.26 9.21 10.21
CA LEU A 141 -26.03 9.58 8.81
C LEU A 141 -26.29 11.06 8.53
N SER A 142 -27.17 11.70 9.32
CA SER A 142 -27.43 13.14 9.23
C SER A 142 -26.21 14.01 9.57
N ARG A 143 -25.20 13.44 10.26
CA ARG A 143 -23.95 14.13 10.63
C ARG A 143 -22.91 14.13 9.50
N MET A 144 -23.18 13.43 8.40
CA MET A 144 -22.32 13.39 7.23
C MET A 144 -22.67 14.52 6.26
N THR A 145 -21.66 15.07 5.60
CA THR A 145 -21.88 15.93 4.44
C THR A 145 -22.36 15.12 3.24
N GLU A 146 -23.04 15.77 2.30
CA GLU A 146 -23.51 15.10 1.08
C GLU A 146 -22.38 14.42 0.30
N LYS A 147 -21.22 15.08 0.20
CA LYS A 147 -20.05 14.54 -0.50
C LYS A 147 -19.50 13.29 0.17
N GLU A 148 -19.49 13.24 1.51
CA GLU A 148 -19.07 12.07 2.27
C GLU A 148 -20.08 10.92 2.12
N ARG A 149 -21.38 11.20 2.09
CA ARG A 149 -22.42 10.18 1.87
C ARG A 149 -22.30 9.55 0.48
N VAL A 150 -22.19 10.37 -0.55
CA VAL A 150 -22.02 9.88 -1.93
C VAL A 150 -20.74 9.04 -2.04
N LEU A 151 -19.65 9.45 -1.40
CA LEU A 151 -18.42 8.65 -1.38
C LEU A 151 -18.58 7.33 -0.62
N LEU A 152 -19.21 7.34 0.56
CA LEU A 152 -19.48 6.13 1.33
C LEU A 152 -20.36 5.17 0.52
N GLY A 153 -21.38 5.69 -0.17
CA GLY A 153 -22.25 4.94 -1.07
C GLY A 153 -21.46 4.31 -2.22
N ASP A 154 -20.55 5.05 -2.86
CA ASP A 154 -19.68 4.50 -3.90
C ASP A 154 -18.73 3.41 -3.38
N VAL A 155 -18.17 3.58 -2.17
CA VAL A 155 -17.30 2.59 -1.52
C VAL A 155 -18.08 1.31 -1.25
N LEU A 156 -19.23 1.42 -0.58
CA LEU A 156 -20.08 0.29 -0.25
C LEU A 156 -20.66 -0.38 -1.51
N GLY A 157 -21.04 0.40 -2.53
CA GLY A 157 -21.52 -0.09 -3.82
C GLY A 157 -20.44 -0.85 -4.58
N THR A 158 -19.18 -0.41 -4.47
CA THR A 158 -18.04 -1.16 -5.01
C THR A 158 -17.84 -2.48 -4.26
N LEU A 159 -17.97 -2.51 -2.93
CA LEU A 159 -17.89 -3.76 -2.15
C LEU A 159 -19.05 -4.71 -2.47
N SER A 160 -20.26 -4.19 -2.63
CA SER A 160 -21.47 -4.93 -2.99
C SER A 160 -21.31 -5.67 -4.32
N ALA A 161 -20.73 -5.01 -5.32
CA ALA A 161 -20.49 -5.60 -6.64
C ALA A 161 -19.40 -6.70 -6.64
N HIS A 162 -18.75 -6.98 -5.50
CA HIS A 162 -17.71 -7.99 -5.35
C HIS A 162 -18.02 -8.96 -4.18
N PRO A 163 -19.12 -9.72 -4.23
CA PRO A 163 -19.55 -10.60 -3.13
C PRO A 163 -18.57 -11.74 -2.84
N ASP A 164 -17.79 -12.15 -3.84
CA ASP A 164 -16.80 -13.23 -3.73
C ASP A 164 -15.46 -12.76 -3.13
N ALA A 165 -15.29 -11.48 -2.80
CA ALA A 165 -14.06 -10.96 -2.24
C ALA A 165 -13.77 -11.52 -0.83
N TYR A 166 -12.49 -11.56 -0.45
CA TYR A 166 -12.07 -12.09 0.84
C TYR A 166 -12.60 -11.22 1.99
N PRO A 167 -13.45 -11.74 2.90
CA PRO A 167 -14.01 -10.95 4.01
C PRO A 167 -13.01 -10.73 5.16
N GLY A 168 -12.00 -11.60 5.28
CA GLY A 168 -11.07 -11.60 6.41
C GLY A 168 -11.08 -12.91 7.17
N GLU A 169 -10.03 -13.17 7.94
CA GLU A 169 -9.92 -14.41 8.71
C GLU A 169 -10.89 -14.34 9.91
N GLY A 170 -11.76 -15.36 10.04
CA GLY A 170 -12.75 -15.42 11.11
C GLY A 170 -14.01 -14.56 10.89
N VAL A 171 -14.12 -13.86 9.76
CA VAL A 171 -15.32 -13.11 9.38
C VAL A 171 -16.29 -14.06 8.67
N ARG A 172 -17.50 -14.23 9.22
CA ARG A 172 -18.54 -15.13 8.66
C ARG A 172 -19.54 -14.45 7.74
N VAL A 173 -19.54 -13.12 7.78
CA VAL A 173 -20.42 -12.26 6.99
C VAL A 173 -19.75 -11.91 5.67
N SER A 174 -20.52 -11.38 4.73
CA SER A 174 -19.96 -10.84 3.49
C SER A 174 -19.02 -9.66 3.78
N LEU A 175 -18.10 -9.38 2.86
CA LEU A 175 -17.20 -8.22 2.97
C LEU A 175 -17.99 -6.90 3.12
N LEU A 176 -19.13 -6.80 2.40
CA LEU A 176 -20.05 -5.67 2.50
C LEU A 176 -20.64 -5.53 3.90
N GLU A 177 -21.20 -6.61 4.46
CA GLU A 177 -21.78 -6.60 5.81
C GLU A 177 -20.73 -6.22 6.87
N HIS A 178 -19.50 -6.72 6.72
CA HIS A 178 -18.40 -6.33 7.60
C HIS A 178 -18.11 -4.83 7.50
N ALA A 179 -17.96 -4.29 6.28
CA ALA A 179 -17.71 -2.88 6.06
C ALA A 179 -18.86 -1.97 6.55
N LEU A 180 -20.12 -2.40 6.39
CA LEU A 180 -21.30 -1.68 6.92
C LEU A 180 -21.26 -1.58 8.45
N ASN A 181 -20.95 -2.68 9.13
CA ASN A 181 -20.82 -2.68 10.59
C ASN A 181 -19.71 -1.74 11.05
N LEU A 182 -18.55 -1.77 10.38
CA LEU A 182 -17.43 -0.88 10.67
C LEU A 182 -17.78 0.59 10.45
N ALA A 183 -18.43 0.90 9.32
CA ALA A 183 -18.87 2.26 9.00
C ALA A 183 -19.89 2.78 10.03
N SER A 184 -20.91 1.98 10.36
CA SER A 184 -21.93 2.32 11.35
C SER A 184 -21.32 2.69 12.71
N LYS A 185 -20.35 1.89 13.18
CA LYS A 185 -19.62 2.18 14.42
C LYS A 185 -18.76 3.43 14.33
N ALA A 186 -18.07 3.63 13.22
CA ALA A 186 -17.22 4.80 13.02
C ALA A 186 -18.03 6.12 12.96
N LEU A 187 -19.31 6.10 12.54
CA LEU A 187 -20.20 7.27 12.57
C LEU A 187 -20.45 7.80 13.98
N THR A 188 -20.28 6.98 15.01
CA THR A 188 -20.42 7.41 16.41
C THR A 188 -19.31 8.38 16.86
N HIS A 189 -18.21 8.45 16.11
CA HIS A 189 -17.07 9.30 16.46
C HIS A 189 -17.46 10.78 16.51
N ARG A 190 -16.87 11.53 17.44
CA ARG A 190 -17.26 12.94 17.70
C ARG A 190 -16.77 13.89 16.60
N ARG A 191 -15.56 13.67 16.10
CA ARG A 191 -14.92 14.52 15.08
C ARG A 191 -14.87 13.77 13.75
N TYR A 192 -15.33 14.40 12.67
CA TYR A 192 -15.32 13.83 11.32
C TYR A 192 -16.03 12.45 11.22
N PRO A 193 -17.30 12.31 11.67
CA PRO A 193 -18.01 11.04 11.62
C PRO A 193 -18.10 10.48 10.19
N GLY A 194 -18.36 11.33 9.19
CA GLY A 194 -18.44 10.92 7.79
C GLY A 194 -17.12 10.40 7.24
N LEU A 195 -16.03 11.15 7.39
CA LEU A 195 -14.70 10.68 6.96
C LEU A 195 -14.25 9.41 7.69
N SER A 196 -14.60 9.26 8.97
CA SER A 196 -14.28 8.05 9.77
C SER A 196 -15.02 6.84 9.23
N ALA A 197 -16.30 6.98 8.91
CA ALA A 197 -17.09 5.92 8.27
C ALA A 197 -16.56 5.57 6.88
N VAL A 198 -16.17 6.57 6.08
CA VAL A 198 -15.53 6.36 4.78
C VAL A 198 -14.23 5.57 4.94
N VAL A 199 -13.33 5.93 5.85
CA VAL A 199 -12.07 5.19 6.09
C VAL A 199 -12.34 3.77 6.57
N ALA A 200 -13.27 3.61 7.51
CA ALA A 200 -13.65 2.31 8.07
C ALA A 200 -14.22 1.36 7.00
N ALA A 201 -14.95 1.85 6.00
CA ALA A 201 -15.38 1.03 4.86
C ALA A 201 -14.29 0.90 3.78
N ALA A 202 -13.58 1.98 3.46
CA ALA A 202 -12.67 2.03 2.32
C ALA A 202 -11.42 1.18 2.51
N HIS A 203 -10.96 0.93 3.74
CA HIS A 203 -9.82 0.04 3.97
C HIS A 203 -10.07 -1.41 3.50
N GLU A 204 -11.35 -1.80 3.44
CA GLU A 204 -11.78 -3.12 2.98
C GLU A 204 -11.72 -3.28 1.45
N LEU A 205 -11.75 -2.18 0.67
CA LEU A 205 -11.69 -2.21 -0.80
C LEU A 205 -10.47 -2.97 -1.31
N GLY A 206 -9.35 -2.86 -0.60
CA GLY A 206 -8.10 -3.52 -0.99
C GLY A 206 -8.20 -5.03 -1.02
N LYS A 207 -9.11 -5.64 -0.24
CA LYS A 207 -9.29 -7.09 -0.17
C LYS A 207 -9.80 -7.67 -1.50
N ILE A 208 -10.45 -6.86 -2.34
CA ILE A 208 -10.93 -7.26 -3.68
C ILE A 208 -9.78 -7.76 -4.57
N GLU A 209 -8.62 -7.09 -4.54
CA GLU A 209 -7.48 -7.43 -5.41
C GLU A 209 -6.26 -7.98 -4.67
N ALA A 210 -6.18 -7.77 -3.36
CA ALA A 210 -5.03 -8.21 -2.57
C ALA A 210 -5.02 -9.71 -2.27
N TYR A 211 -6.18 -10.38 -2.35
CA TYR A 211 -6.32 -11.79 -2.03
C TYR A 211 -6.84 -12.60 -3.22
N VAL A 212 -6.27 -13.79 -3.41
CA VAL A 212 -6.72 -14.75 -4.41
C VAL A 212 -7.06 -16.07 -3.74
N LYS A 213 -8.24 -16.60 -4.06
CA LYS A 213 -8.70 -17.91 -3.61
C LYS A 213 -7.99 -19.01 -4.42
N ARG A 214 -7.22 -19.86 -3.74
CA ARG A 214 -6.57 -21.06 -4.30
C ARG A 214 -7.10 -22.28 -3.58
N GLY A 215 -8.03 -22.99 -4.22
CA GLY A 215 -8.81 -24.05 -3.56
C GLY A 215 -9.65 -23.46 -2.42
N ASP A 216 -9.54 -24.03 -1.23
CA ASP A 216 -10.23 -23.54 -0.03
C ASP A 216 -9.46 -22.48 0.78
N THR A 217 -8.28 -22.07 0.29
CA THR A 217 -7.41 -21.14 1.01
C THR A 217 -7.31 -19.79 0.29
N TRP A 218 -7.34 -18.71 1.07
CA TRP A 218 -7.07 -17.36 0.59
C TRP A 218 -5.57 -17.05 0.72
N THR A 219 -5.00 -16.48 -0.33
CA THR A 219 -3.57 -16.11 -0.35
C THR A 219 -3.42 -14.63 -0.67
N ALA A 220 -2.70 -13.90 0.19
CA ALA A 220 -2.39 -12.49 -0.04
C ALA A 220 -1.29 -12.38 -1.11
N ILE A 221 -1.58 -11.67 -2.19
CA ILE A 221 -0.66 -11.44 -3.31
C ILE A 221 -0.20 -9.98 -3.42
N LYS A 222 -0.91 -9.04 -2.77
CA LYS A 222 -0.58 -7.61 -2.74
C LYS A 222 -0.82 -7.04 -1.33
N ASP A 223 -0.30 -5.83 -1.10
CA ASP A 223 -0.57 -5.06 0.12
C ASP A 223 -1.97 -4.42 0.03
N HIS A 224 -2.91 -4.91 0.84
CA HIS A 224 -4.31 -4.48 0.77
C HIS A 224 -4.53 -3.01 1.11
N ASP A 225 -3.77 -2.40 2.02
CA ASP A 225 -3.90 -0.97 2.33
C ASP A 225 -3.58 -0.10 1.10
N ARG A 226 -2.55 -0.50 0.34
CA ARG A 226 -2.16 0.19 -0.89
C ARG A 226 -3.19 0.03 -1.99
N GLU A 227 -3.72 -1.17 -2.15
CA GLU A 227 -4.78 -1.42 -3.13
C GLU A 227 -6.07 -0.69 -2.74
N ALA A 228 -6.44 -0.65 -1.47
CA ALA A 228 -7.59 0.10 -0.96
C ALA A 228 -7.49 1.59 -1.34
N SER A 229 -6.35 2.21 -1.03
CA SER A 229 -6.06 3.61 -1.39
C SER A 229 -6.07 3.83 -2.91
N ARG A 230 -5.55 2.87 -3.70
CA ARG A 230 -5.57 2.95 -5.18
C ARG A 230 -6.99 2.92 -5.71
N ILE A 231 -7.82 1.97 -5.24
CA ILE A 231 -9.21 1.81 -5.66
C ILE A 231 -10.02 3.05 -5.29
N LEU A 232 -9.91 3.52 -4.05
CA LEU A 232 -10.54 4.75 -3.58
C LEU A 232 -10.20 5.94 -4.49
N GLY A 233 -8.92 6.07 -4.86
CA GLY A 233 -8.45 7.11 -5.78
C GLY A 233 -9.10 7.09 -7.17
N THR A 234 -9.67 5.96 -7.60
CA THR A 234 -10.36 5.85 -8.89
C THR A 234 -11.81 6.36 -8.85
N LEU A 235 -12.47 6.35 -7.70
CA LEU A 235 -13.88 6.74 -7.56
C LEU A 235 -14.08 8.23 -7.90
N THR A 236 -15.17 8.59 -8.56
CA THR A 236 -15.43 9.99 -8.96
C THR A 236 -15.79 10.84 -7.75
N SER A 237 -16.62 10.31 -6.85
CA SER A 237 -17.03 10.95 -5.59
C SER A 237 -15.86 11.34 -4.68
N TRP A 238 -14.77 10.57 -4.72
CA TRP A 238 -13.53 10.87 -4.00
C TRP A 238 -12.94 12.23 -4.38
N TRP A 239 -13.06 12.62 -5.64
CA TRP A 239 -12.54 13.90 -6.14
C TRP A 239 -13.46 15.07 -5.85
N ALA A 240 -14.70 14.80 -5.46
CA ALA A 240 -15.62 15.83 -4.99
C ALA A 240 -15.27 16.33 -3.58
N LEU A 241 -14.54 15.55 -2.78
CA LEU A 241 -14.09 15.96 -1.46
C LEU A 241 -13.10 17.13 -1.50
N PRO A 242 -13.10 18.01 -0.48
CA PRO A 242 -12.04 18.99 -0.29
C PRO A 242 -10.66 18.34 -0.28
N GLU A 243 -9.65 19.03 -0.79
CA GLU A 243 -8.30 18.48 -0.93
C GLU A 243 -7.68 18.03 0.40
N ALA A 244 -7.90 18.79 1.48
CA ALA A 244 -7.43 18.43 2.82
C ALA A 244 -8.04 17.10 3.31
N ASP A 245 -9.36 16.95 3.20
CA ASP A 245 -10.08 15.73 3.58
C ASP A 245 -9.66 14.54 2.71
N ARG A 246 -9.51 14.78 1.41
CA ARG A 246 -9.01 13.79 0.44
C ARG A 246 -7.61 13.31 0.83
N ASN A 247 -6.70 14.21 1.16
CA ASN A 247 -5.36 13.81 1.57
C ASN A 247 -5.38 13.06 2.91
N ALA A 248 -6.19 13.52 3.88
CA ALA A 248 -6.31 12.88 5.19
C ALA A 248 -6.86 11.45 5.10
N VAL A 249 -7.96 11.25 4.37
CA VAL A 249 -8.57 9.94 4.15
C VAL A 249 -7.62 9.02 3.37
N MET A 250 -6.89 9.54 2.37
CA MET A 250 -5.92 8.74 1.60
C MET A 250 -4.83 8.18 2.52
N MET A 251 -4.29 9.02 3.41
CA MET A 251 -3.25 8.61 4.36
C MET A 251 -3.78 7.59 5.37
N ALA A 252 -4.99 7.83 5.90
CA ALA A 252 -5.62 6.92 6.85
C ALA A 252 -5.85 5.52 6.23
N VAL A 253 -6.35 5.45 5.00
CA VAL A 253 -6.57 4.17 4.30
C VAL A 253 -5.24 3.50 3.92
N LYS A 254 -4.29 4.24 3.34
CA LYS A 254 -3.03 3.67 2.82
C LYS A 254 -2.09 3.15 3.91
N PHE A 255 -2.20 3.70 5.12
CA PHE A 255 -1.33 3.36 6.25
C PHE A 255 -2.12 2.79 7.42
N HIS A 256 -3.31 2.25 7.16
CA HIS A 256 -4.18 1.68 8.19
C HIS A 256 -3.44 0.66 9.07
N SER A 257 -2.76 -0.30 8.44
CA SER A 257 -1.97 -1.31 9.15
C SER A 257 -0.62 -0.81 9.67
N ARG A 258 -0.16 0.38 9.23
CA ARG A 258 1.13 0.97 9.60
C ARG A 258 1.01 2.46 9.99
N PRO A 259 0.23 2.82 11.03
CA PRO A 259 -0.08 4.22 11.33
C PRO A 259 1.16 5.10 11.57
N ARG A 260 2.22 4.52 12.15
CA ARG A 260 3.50 5.21 12.42
C ARG A 260 4.29 5.61 11.18
N GLN A 261 3.90 5.11 10.00
CA GLN A 261 4.58 5.38 8.73
C GLN A 261 3.85 6.44 7.90
N ILE A 262 2.77 7.05 8.41
CA ILE A 262 2.08 8.15 7.74
C ILE A 262 3.10 9.29 7.52
N PRO A 263 3.37 9.69 6.26
CA PRO A 263 4.26 10.78 5.96
C PRO A 263 3.59 12.13 6.24
N ASP A 264 4.40 13.17 6.34
CA ASP A 264 3.91 14.54 6.27
C ASP A 264 3.43 14.82 4.83
N VAL A 265 2.25 15.42 4.68
CA VAL A 265 1.65 15.72 3.38
C VAL A 265 1.82 17.20 3.11
N ASN A 266 2.68 17.54 2.15
CA ASN A 266 2.97 18.93 1.75
C ASN A 266 3.45 19.85 2.89
N GLY A 267 3.92 19.28 4.01
CA GLY A 267 4.34 20.05 5.17
C GLY A 267 3.18 20.67 5.96
N ASP A 268 1.95 20.17 5.81
CA ASP A 268 0.78 20.63 6.56
C ASP A 268 0.47 19.71 7.75
N PRO A 269 0.77 20.12 9.00
CA PRO A 269 0.50 19.32 10.18
C PRO A 269 -0.99 19.12 10.47
N ALA A 270 -1.89 19.90 9.87
CA ALA A 270 -3.33 19.73 10.03
C ALA A 270 -3.81 18.45 9.34
N ILE A 271 -3.35 18.19 8.12
CA ILE A 271 -3.72 16.97 7.36
C ILE A 271 -3.23 15.72 8.10
N TYR A 272 -1.99 15.73 8.59
CA TYR A 272 -1.46 14.62 9.38
C TYR A 272 -2.29 14.34 10.64
N ARG A 273 -2.65 15.39 11.40
CA ARG A 273 -3.49 15.25 12.60
C ARG A 273 -4.88 14.73 12.26
N GLN A 274 -5.50 15.27 11.22
CA GLN A 274 -6.81 14.83 10.76
C GLN A 274 -6.77 13.35 10.32
N ALA A 275 -5.77 12.94 9.54
CA ALA A 275 -5.59 11.55 9.12
C ALA A 275 -5.47 10.61 10.33
N ARG A 276 -4.72 11.02 11.35
CA ARG A 276 -4.58 10.27 12.61
C ARG A 276 -5.88 10.17 13.38
N GLU A 277 -6.59 11.27 13.57
CA GLU A 277 -7.87 11.28 14.29
C GLU A 277 -8.91 10.37 13.61
N ILE A 278 -9.00 10.42 12.27
CA ILE A 278 -9.92 9.59 11.49
C ILE A 278 -9.50 8.11 11.54
N LEU A 279 -8.20 7.82 11.44
CA LEU A 279 -7.68 6.46 11.53
C LEU A 279 -7.92 5.86 12.93
N ASP A 280 -7.65 6.60 13.99
CA ASP A 280 -7.88 6.14 15.37
C ASP A 280 -9.38 5.85 15.60
N ALA A 281 -10.28 6.62 14.98
CA ALA A 281 -11.71 6.36 15.00
C ALA A 281 -12.10 5.07 14.28
N ALA A 282 -11.54 4.82 13.09
CA ALA A 282 -11.75 3.58 12.34
C ALA A 282 -11.18 2.35 13.08
N ASP A 283 -9.98 2.47 13.65
CA ASP A 283 -9.35 1.43 14.48
C ASP A 283 -10.21 1.11 15.72
N GLY A 284 -10.80 2.15 16.35
CA GLY A 284 -11.74 2.01 17.46
C GLY A 284 -13.01 1.25 17.06
N ALA A 285 -13.61 1.62 15.93
CA ALA A 285 -14.77 0.93 15.37
C ALA A 285 -14.48 -0.55 15.06
N GLN A 286 -13.29 -0.85 14.53
CA GLN A 286 -12.86 -2.22 14.29
C GLN A 286 -12.69 -3.02 15.58
N ALA A 287 -12.08 -2.42 16.61
CA ALA A 287 -11.91 -3.07 17.90
C ALA A 287 -13.27 -3.36 18.57
N GLU A 288 -14.21 -2.44 18.47
CA GLU A 288 -15.57 -2.62 18.98
C GLU A 288 -16.33 -3.70 18.21
N ALA A 289 -16.30 -3.68 16.86
CA ALA A 289 -16.91 -4.71 16.01
C ALA A 289 -16.35 -6.10 16.32
N LEU A 290 -15.03 -6.22 16.49
CA LEU A 290 -14.38 -7.47 16.84
C LEU A 290 -14.81 -7.94 18.24
N THR A 291 -14.93 -7.03 19.20
CA THR A 291 -15.37 -7.36 20.56
C THR A 291 -16.80 -7.88 20.57
N GLU A 292 -17.70 -7.26 19.81
CA GLU A 292 -19.09 -7.74 19.67
C GLU A 292 -19.18 -9.08 18.96
N GLN A 293 -18.46 -9.27 17.86
CA GLN A 293 -18.41 -10.55 17.15
C GLN A 293 -17.88 -11.67 18.05
N LYS A 294 -16.86 -11.37 18.86
CA LYS A 294 -16.35 -12.29 19.89
C LYS A 294 -17.44 -12.60 20.90
N THR A 295 -18.07 -11.59 21.49
CA THR A 295 -19.15 -11.79 22.48
C THR A 295 -20.29 -12.62 21.92
N GLN A 296 -20.80 -12.30 20.73
CA GLN A 296 -21.86 -13.07 20.06
C GLN A 296 -21.45 -14.52 19.76
N THR A 297 -20.19 -14.75 19.38
CA THR A 297 -19.67 -16.10 19.16
C THR A 297 -19.58 -16.88 20.47
N LEU A 298 -19.13 -16.22 21.55
CA LEU A 298 -19.01 -16.82 22.88
C LEU A 298 -20.38 -17.07 23.53
N GLU A 299 -21.40 -16.25 23.24
CA GLU A 299 -22.77 -16.43 23.75
C GLU A 299 -23.52 -17.57 23.05
N LYS A 300 -23.21 -17.83 21.78
CA LYS A 300 -23.84 -18.92 21.00
C LYS A 300 -23.28 -20.32 21.32
N LEU A 301 -22.15 -20.39 22.00
CA LEU A 301 -21.41 -21.63 22.24
C LEU A 301 -21.38 -21.96 23.74
N GLU A 302 -21.52 -23.23 24.09
CA GLU A 302 -21.30 -23.73 25.46
C GLU A 302 -19.79 -23.73 25.78
N LEU A 303 -19.27 -22.52 25.97
CA LEU A 303 -17.84 -22.23 26.09
C LEU A 303 -17.13 -23.06 27.18
N PRO A 304 -17.70 -23.26 28.38
CA PRO A 304 -17.03 -24.04 29.43
C PRO A 304 -16.81 -25.50 29.02
N ASP A 305 -17.81 -26.14 28.41
CA ASP A 305 -17.73 -27.56 28.04
C ASP A 305 -16.83 -27.78 26.83
N LEU A 306 -16.87 -26.91 25.82
CA LEU A 306 -15.95 -26.96 24.66
C LEU A 306 -14.49 -26.73 25.05
N ILE A 307 -14.23 -25.78 25.96
CA ILE A 307 -12.88 -25.54 26.47
C ILE A 307 -12.40 -26.73 27.29
N LEU A 308 -13.26 -27.31 28.10
CA LEU A 308 -12.93 -28.48 28.91
C LEU A 308 -12.65 -29.70 28.03
N GLU A 309 -13.46 -29.93 26.99
CA GLU A 309 -13.23 -31.00 26.03
C GLU A 309 -11.89 -30.82 25.31
N GLY A 310 -11.61 -29.61 24.79
CA GLY A 310 -10.33 -29.29 24.16
C GLY A 310 -9.15 -29.45 25.11
N PHE A 311 -9.34 -29.10 26.40
CA PHE A 311 -8.36 -29.31 27.46
C PHE A 311 -8.09 -30.80 27.68
N LEU A 312 -9.12 -31.63 27.82
CA LEU A 312 -8.99 -33.07 28.01
C LEU A 312 -8.32 -33.75 26.82
N GLN A 313 -8.64 -33.33 25.58
CA GLN A 313 -7.97 -33.84 24.38
C GLN A 313 -6.49 -33.43 24.30
N ALA A 314 -6.14 -32.24 24.80
CA ALA A 314 -4.78 -31.74 24.84
C ALA A 314 -3.93 -32.37 25.96
N LEU A 315 -4.57 -32.75 27.07
CA LEU A 315 -3.89 -33.22 28.28
C LEU A 315 -2.90 -34.36 28.02
N PRO A 316 -3.22 -35.45 27.27
CA PRO A 316 -2.26 -36.52 26.97
C PRO A 316 -1.10 -36.11 26.06
N GLN A 317 -1.26 -35.02 25.30
CA GLN A 317 -0.25 -34.53 24.34
C GLN A 317 0.77 -33.59 24.98
N LEU A 318 0.53 -33.15 26.22
CA LEU A 318 1.49 -32.34 26.94
C LEU A 318 2.75 -33.13 27.25
N SER A 319 3.89 -32.47 27.12
CA SER A 319 5.19 -33.06 27.47
C SER A 319 5.35 -33.13 28.99
N PHE A 320 4.88 -34.21 29.61
CA PHE A 320 5.06 -34.45 31.04
C PHE A 320 6.49 -34.80 31.38
N GLN A 321 6.97 -34.30 32.52
CA GLN A 321 8.24 -34.73 33.07
C GLN A 321 8.16 -36.22 33.47
N SER A 322 8.96 -37.07 32.82
CA SER A 322 9.04 -38.52 33.06
C SER A 322 10.45 -39.06 32.76
N ARG A 323 10.73 -40.30 33.18
CA ARG A 323 11.96 -41.04 32.82
C ARG A 323 11.91 -41.42 31.35
N GLY A 324 12.65 -40.69 30.51
CA GLY A 324 12.73 -40.97 29.06
C GLY A 324 12.28 -39.82 28.16
N LEU A 325 12.06 -38.62 28.70
CA LEU A 325 11.80 -37.44 27.86
C LEU A 325 12.95 -37.25 26.85
N PRO A 326 12.68 -37.14 25.53
CA PRO A 326 13.71 -36.97 24.52
C PRO A 326 14.59 -35.74 24.79
N LYS A 327 15.90 -35.87 24.57
CA LYS A 327 16.84 -34.75 24.72
C LYS A 327 16.40 -33.59 23.82
N GLY A 328 16.20 -32.41 24.42
CA GLY A 328 15.79 -31.19 23.73
C GLY A 328 14.30 -30.82 23.84
N VAL A 329 13.46 -31.74 24.33
CA VAL A 329 12.04 -31.43 24.62
C VAL A 329 11.92 -30.85 26.03
N GLN A 330 11.28 -29.68 26.14
CA GLN A 330 11.03 -29.05 27.44
C GLN A 330 9.81 -29.68 28.10
N ALA A 331 9.92 -30.01 29.39
CA ALA A 331 8.76 -30.44 30.17
C ALA A 331 7.81 -29.25 30.36
N VAL A 332 6.53 -29.48 30.05
CA VAL A 332 5.45 -28.49 30.11
C VAL A 332 4.49 -28.76 31.27
N ALA A 333 4.46 -30.00 31.76
CA ALA A 333 3.62 -30.42 32.86
C ALA A 333 4.35 -31.37 33.83
N TRP A 334 3.93 -31.35 35.09
CA TRP A 334 4.40 -32.25 36.14
C TRP A 334 3.20 -32.89 36.84
N LYS A 335 3.32 -34.18 37.14
CA LYS A 335 2.32 -34.96 37.86
C LYS A 335 2.88 -35.40 39.21
N VAL A 336 2.13 -35.11 40.27
CA VAL A 336 2.43 -35.57 41.63
C VAL A 336 1.15 -36.15 42.21
N LYS A 337 1.06 -37.47 42.30
CA LYS A 337 -0.17 -38.19 42.68
C LYS A 337 -1.34 -37.77 41.78
N ASN A 338 -2.41 -37.21 42.36
CA ASN A 338 -3.60 -36.71 41.66
C ASN A 338 -3.48 -35.26 41.19
N ARG A 339 -2.38 -34.58 41.49
CA ARG A 339 -2.19 -33.17 41.19
C ARG A 339 -1.33 -32.97 39.96
N VAL A 340 -1.78 -32.10 39.06
CA VAL A 340 -1.09 -31.77 37.82
C VAL A 340 -0.77 -30.29 37.78
N TYR A 341 0.49 -29.98 37.48
CA TYR A 341 1.05 -28.64 37.36
C TYR A 341 1.37 -28.38 35.89
N MET A 342 0.80 -27.34 35.27
CA MET A 342 0.95 -27.07 33.84
C MET A 342 1.36 -25.62 33.59
N LEU A 343 2.34 -25.41 32.71
CA LEU A 343 2.70 -24.06 32.25
C LEU A 343 1.59 -23.47 31.37
N GLU A 344 1.03 -22.32 31.77
CA GLU A 344 -0.10 -21.67 31.10
C GLU A 344 0.16 -21.40 29.61
N ILE A 345 1.32 -20.83 29.28
CA ILE A 345 1.63 -20.39 27.91
C ILE A 345 1.59 -21.59 26.96
N LYS A 346 2.26 -22.68 27.33
CA LYS A 346 2.36 -23.88 26.52
C LYS A 346 1.07 -24.69 26.50
N LEU A 347 0.33 -24.70 27.61
CA LEU A 347 -0.99 -25.30 27.68
C LEU A 347 -1.95 -24.59 26.72
N ARG A 348 -1.99 -23.25 26.77
CA ARG A 348 -2.84 -22.42 25.90
C ARG A 348 -2.58 -22.71 24.44
N ASP A 349 -1.33 -22.69 24.00
CA ASP A 349 -0.98 -22.92 22.59
C ASP A 349 -1.42 -24.33 22.13
N THR A 350 -1.32 -25.33 23.02
CA THR A 350 -1.72 -26.71 22.74
C THR A 350 -3.24 -26.87 22.69
N VAL A 351 -3.97 -26.27 23.63
CA VAL A 351 -5.44 -26.36 23.69
C VAL A 351 -6.09 -25.55 22.57
N LEU A 352 -5.61 -24.33 22.30
CA LEU A 352 -6.12 -23.50 21.20
C LEU A 352 -6.01 -24.21 19.84
N ALA A 353 -5.00 -25.07 19.65
CA ALA A 353 -4.85 -25.86 18.43
C ALA A 353 -5.90 -27.00 18.28
N LYS A 354 -6.58 -27.39 19.36
CA LYS A 354 -7.64 -28.42 19.36
C LYS A 354 -9.05 -27.84 19.27
N LEU A 355 -9.20 -26.56 19.59
CA LEU A 355 -10.50 -25.91 19.52
C LEU A 355 -10.93 -25.65 18.07
N PRO A 356 -12.25 -25.64 17.79
CA PRO A 356 -12.78 -25.19 16.52
C PRO A 356 -12.23 -23.81 16.15
N GLN A 357 -12.00 -23.57 14.85
CA GLN A 357 -11.39 -22.34 14.33
C GLN A 357 -12.09 -21.07 14.85
N GLU A 358 -13.40 -21.17 15.04
CA GLU A 358 -14.28 -20.11 15.54
C GLU A 358 -13.95 -19.68 16.98
N VAL A 359 -13.87 -20.66 17.90
CA VAL A 359 -13.54 -20.44 19.30
C VAL A 359 -12.08 -19.99 19.43
N ARG A 360 -11.19 -20.57 18.63
CA ARG A 360 -9.78 -20.20 18.57
C ARG A 360 -9.61 -18.73 18.20
N GLY A 361 -10.31 -18.24 17.17
CA GLY A 361 -10.26 -16.84 16.76
C GLY A 361 -10.82 -15.89 17.83
N ALA A 362 -11.88 -16.30 18.53
CA ALA A 362 -12.48 -15.48 19.58
C ALA A 362 -11.57 -15.36 20.83
N LEU A 363 -10.93 -16.46 21.23
CA LEU A 363 -10.09 -16.54 22.42
C LEU A 363 -8.60 -16.25 22.17
N ALA A 364 -8.20 -16.07 20.90
CA ALA A 364 -6.83 -15.74 20.53
C ALA A 364 -6.39 -14.40 21.17
N PRO A 365 -5.11 -14.29 21.58
CA PRO A 365 -4.58 -13.08 22.16
C PRO A 365 -4.69 -11.91 21.18
N ASN A 366 -5.34 -10.82 21.60
CA ASN A 366 -5.32 -9.58 20.84
C ASN A 366 -3.99 -8.87 21.14
N PRO A 367 -3.06 -8.72 20.17
CA PRO A 367 -1.75 -8.12 20.42
C PRO A 367 -1.83 -6.65 20.87
N LYS A 368 -2.96 -5.97 20.63
CA LYS A 368 -3.19 -4.58 21.07
C LYS A 368 -3.75 -4.50 22.50
N GLU A 369 -4.38 -5.55 23.03
CA GLU A 369 -4.93 -5.56 24.40
C GLU A 369 -3.86 -5.94 25.41
N ARG A 370 -3.50 -5.01 26.30
CA ARG A 370 -2.66 -5.29 27.47
C ARG A 370 -3.51 -5.84 28.61
N SER A 371 -4.17 -6.98 28.40
CA SER A 371 -4.81 -7.68 29.52
C SER A 371 -3.76 -8.38 30.38
N ARG A 372 -3.96 -8.35 31.70
CA ARG A 372 -3.12 -9.06 32.68
C ARG A 372 -3.17 -10.59 32.47
N LEU A 373 -4.29 -11.08 31.93
CA LEU A 373 -4.50 -12.48 31.54
C LEU A 373 -5.22 -12.58 30.20
N GLN A 374 -4.86 -13.58 29.41
CA GLN A 374 -5.51 -13.80 28.12
C GLN A 374 -6.95 -14.29 28.29
N PRO A 375 -7.87 -13.95 27.35
CA PRO A 375 -9.27 -14.37 27.41
C PRO A 375 -9.44 -15.89 27.53
N PHE A 376 -8.65 -16.66 26.77
CA PHE A 376 -8.61 -18.12 26.88
C PHE A 376 -8.35 -18.61 28.31
N THR A 377 -7.32 -18.05 28.96
CA THR A 377 -6.87 -18.47 30.29
C THR A 377 -7.96 -18.24 31.32
N LEU A 378 -8.66 -17.10 31.25
CA LEU A 378 -9.79 -16.79 32.13
C LEU A 378 -10.94 -17.79 31.95
N ALA A 379 -11.25 -18.14 30.70
CA ALA A 379 -12.32 -19.08 30.39
C ALA A 379 -11.98 -20.51 30.85
N LEU A 380 -10.72 -20.94 30.66
CA LEU A 380 -10.23 -22.23 31.16
C LEU A 380 -10.26 -22.31 32.69
N LEU A 381 -9.80 -21.27 33.40
CA LEU A 381 -9.84 -21.24 34.86
C LEU A 381 -11.27 -21.31 35.39
N LYS A 382 -12.21 -20.63 34.74
CA LYS A 382 -13.64 -20.70 35.11
C LYS A 382 -14.20 -22.11 34.91
N ALA A 383 -13.94 -22.74 33.75
CA ALA A 383 -14.39 -24.10 33.46
C ALA A 383 -13.83 -25.12 34.46
N LEU A 384 -12.55 -24.99 34.83
CA LEU A 384 -11.90 -25.86 35.82
C LEU A 384 -12.42 -25.65 37.25
N ASP A 385 -12.80 -24.41 37.63
CA ASP A 385 -13.41 -24.12 38.94
C ASP A 385 -14.85 -24.66 39.02
N GLU A 386 -15.63 -24.54 37.93
CA GLU A 386 -17.00 -25.07 37.85
C GLU A 386 -17.04 -26.60 38.02
N LYS A 387 -16.02 -27.32 37.52
CA LYS A 387 -15.86 -28.78 37.76
C LYS A 387 -15.19 -29.09 39.12
N GLY A 388 -14.74 -28.09 39.86
CA GLY A 388 -14.06 -28.26 41.15
C GLY A 388 -12.63 -28.79 41.07
N TRP A 389 -11.99 -28.75 39.89
CA TRP A 389 -10.64 -29.29 39.67
C TRP A 389 -9.56 -28.25 40.00
N LEU A 390 -9.89 -26.96 39.94
CA LEU A 390 -8.92 -25.89 40.10
C LEU A 390 -8.43 -25.74 41.55
N VAL A 391 -7.12 -25.80 41.76
CA VAL A 391 -6.51 -25.57 43.08
C VAL A 391 -6.39 -24.07 43.36
N ARG A 392 -7.30 -23.57 44.20
CA ARG A 392 -7.35 -22.15 44.61
C ARG A 392 -6.71 -21.85 45.96
N LYS A 393 -6.51 -22.86 46.80
CA LYS A 393 -5.98 -22.69 48.15
C LYS A 393 -4.72 -23.53 48.32
N HIS A 394 -3.64 -22.88 48.71
CA HIS A 394 -2.43 -23.55 49.16
C HIS A 394 -1.91 -22.84 50.42
N GLU A 395 -1.71 -23.60 51.50
CA GLU A 395 -1.35 -23.08 52.82
C GLU A 395 -2.32 -21.98 53.31
N SER A 396 -1.80 -20.77 53.59
CA SER A 396 -2.54 -19.58 54.03
C SER A 396 -3.10 -18.74 52.87
N THR A 397 -2.74 -19.05 51.63
CA THR A 397 -3.08 -18.22 50.46
C THR A 397 -4.28 -18.79 49.71
N LYS A 398 -5.33 -17.96 49.53
CA LYS A 398 -6.52 -18.29 48.74
C LYS A 398 -6.61 -17.29 47.58
N LEU A 399 -6.61 -17.80 46.35
CA LEU A 399 -6.71 -17.00 45.14
C LEU A 399 -8.14 -16.94 44.62
N GLU A 400 -8.48 -15.82 43.97
CA GLU A 400 -9.67 -15.72 43.15
C GLU A 400 -9.52 -16.57 41.89
N VAL A 401 -10.63 -17.04 41.31
CA VAL A 401 -10.64 -17.88 40.09
C VAL A 401 -9.87 -17.21 38.96
N LYS A 402 -10.03 -15.89 38.82
CA LYS A 402 -9.38 -15.09 37.79
C LYS A 402 -7.89 -14.88 38.02
N GLU A 403 -7.33 -15.27 39.17
CA GLU A 403 -5.93 -15.08 39.53
C GLU A 403 -5.22 -16.38 39.92
N ALA A 404 -5.84 -17.54 39.69
CA ALA A 404 -5.37 -18.86 40.09
C ALA A 404 -4.17 -19.38 39.26
N LEU A 405 -3.12 -18.56 39.15
CA LEU A 405 -1.83 -18.88 38.58
C LEU A 405 -0.75 -18.83 39.65
N TRP A 406 0.02 -19.90 39.74
CA TRP A 406 1.02 -20.10 40.77
C TRP A 406 2.45 -19.99 40.20
N ASN A 407 3.40 -19.67 41.07
CA ASN A 407 4.81 -19.86 40.81
C ASN A 407 5.23 -21.17 41.48
N VAL A 408 5.96 -22.00 40.75
CA VAL A 408 6.28 -23.37 41.17
C VAL A 408 7.76 -23.64 40.95
N LYS A 409 8.39 -24.24 41.94
CA LYS A 409 9.77 -24.72 41.87
C LYS A 409 9.77 -26.23 41.67
N ALA A 410 10.37 -26.68 40.58
CA ALA A 410 10.62 -28.11 40.33
C ALA A 410 12.14 -28.35 40.34
N GLY A 411 12.63 -29.01 41.38
CA GLY A 411 14.06 -29.19 41.61
C GLY A 411 14.80 -27.86 41.81
N LYS A 412 15.68 -27.49 40.87
CA LYS A 412 16.47 -26.24 40.91
C LYS A 412 15.85 -25.09 40.10
N LEU A 413 14.81 -25.36 39.30
CA LEU A 413 14.22 -24.38 38.38
C LEU A 413 12.92 -23.83 38.95
N GLU A 414 12.69 -22.53 38.71
CA GLU A 414 11.44 -21.85 39.06
C GLU A 414 10.66 -21.51 37.78
N PHE A 415 9.37 -21.82 37.81
CA PHE A 415 8.42 -21.65 36.73
C PHE A 415 7.31 -20.70 37.18
N LYS A 416 7.01 -19.71 36.35
CA LYS A 416 5.97 -18.71 36.61
C LYS A 416 4.75 -18.97 35.73
N GLY A 417 3.56 -18.72 36.28
CA GLY A 417 2.30 -18.87 35.53
C GLY A 417 1.91 -20.32 35.33
N VAL A 418 1.83 -21.07 36.43
CA VAL A 418 1.47 -22.48 36.45
C VAL A 418 0.01 -22.64 36.89
N ILE A 419 -0.79 -23.34 36.09
CA ILE A 419 -2.14 -23.78 36.46
C ILE A 419 -2.00 -25.11 37.20
N ILE A 420 -2.68 -25.21 38.34
CA ILE A 420 -2.66 -26.41 39.18
C ILE A 420 -4.07 -26.98 39.28
N ILE A 421 -4.21 -28.25 38.96
CA ILE A 421 -5.49 -28.97 39.04
C ILE A 421 -5.35 -30.25 39.86
N ASP A 422 -6.42 -30.58 40.58
CA ASP A 422 -6.62 -31.90 41.18
C ASP A 422 -7.52 -32.71 40.23
N VAL A 423 -6.93 -33.70 39.57
CA VAL A 423 -7.59 -34.49 38.52
C VAL A 423 -8.40 -35.62 39.16
N PRO A 424 -9.68 -35.81 38.78
CA PRO A 424 -10.47 -36.94 39.25
C PRO A 424 -9.89 -38.29 38.81
N GLU A 425 -10.15 -39.34 39.58
CA GLU A 425 -9.62 -40.69 39.32
C GLU A 425 -9.97 -41.22 37.92
N GLU A 426 -11.14 -40.83 37.38
CA GLU A 426 -11.60 -41.21 36.04
C GLU A 426 -10.63 -40.80 34.91
N TYR A 427 -9.98 -39.64 35.06
CA TYR A 427 -9.08 -39.07 34.05
C TYR A 427 -7.60 -39.37 34.33
N MET A 428 -7.29 -40.02 35.44
CA MET A 428 -5.91 -40.44 35.78
C MET A 428 -5.32 -41.42 34.77
N THR A 429 -6.17 -42.20 34.09
CA THR A 429 -5.76 -43.13 33.03
C THR A 429 -5.20 -42.45 31.79
N GLN A 430 -5.55 -41.17 31.58
CA GLN A 430 -5.07 -40.34 30.46
C GLN A 430 -3.72 -39.68 30.75
N LEU A 431 -3.25 -39.77 32.00
CA LEU A 431 -1.99 -39.18 32.47
C LEU A 431 -0.87 -40.24 32.51
N PRO A 432 0.41 -39.81 32.57
CA PRO A 432 1.52 -40.73 32.78
C PRO A 432 1.34 -41.57 34.05
N LYS A 433 1.60 -42.88 33.95
CA LYS A 433 1.50 -43.82 35.08
C LYS A 433 2.44 -43.46 36.23
N GLU A 434 3.66 -43.03 35.90
CA GLU A 434 4.67 -42.61 36.89
C GLU A 434 4.49 -41.14 37.26
N ASP A 435 4.88 -40.81 38.49
CA ASP A 435 4.97 -39.43 38.95
C ASP A 435 6.28 -38.78 38.48
N SER A 436 6.28 -37.44 38.44
CA SER A 436 7.45 -36.67 38.07
C SER A 436 8.61 -36.87 39.07
N MET A 437 9.84 -36.90 38.56
CA MET A 437 11.05 -37.22 39.35
C MET A 437 11.51 -36.10 40.29
N TYR A 438 11.03 -34.88 40.08
CA TYR A 438 11.43 -33.73 40.89
C TYR A 438 10.35 -33.41 41.91
N ASP A 439 10.77 -33.06 43.12
CA ASP A 439 9.88 -32.44 44.09
C ASP A 439 9.39 -31.10 43.52
N VAL A 440 8.06 -31.00 43.38
CA VAL A 440 7.37 -29.82 42.89
C VAL A 440 6.75 -29.10 44.07
N ALA A 441 7.23 -27.90 44.37
CA ALA A 441 6.75 -27.07 45.48
C ALA A 441 6.24 -25.72 44.95
N ILE A 442 5.16 -25.21 45.53
CA ILE A 442 4.63 -23.89 45.18
C ILE A 442 5.50 -22.83 45.86
N SER A 443 6.14 -21.95 45.07
CA SER A 443 7.00 -20.88 45.60
C SER A 443 6.23 -19.59 45.91
N GLY A 444 5.06 -19.40 45.29
CA GLY A 444 4.21 -18.23 45.52
C GLY A 444 3.11 -18.09 44.48
N THR A 445 2.52 -16.91 44.38
CA THR A 445 1.47 -16.58 43.40
C THR A 445 2.06 -15.76 42.26
N LEU A 446 1.53 -15.90 41.03
CA LEU A 446 1.98 -15.09 39.90
C LEU A 446 1.67 -13.61 40.13
N PHE A 447 0.52 -13.35 40.73
CA PHE A 447 0.05 -12.05 41.14
C PHE A 447 0.18 -11.95 42.65
N THR A 448 1.13 -11.14 43.12
CA THR A 448 1.11 -10.73 44.53
C THR A 448 -0.16 -9.90 44.75
N PRO A 449 -0.97 -10.17 45.78
CA PRO A 449 -2.01 -9.25 46.16
C PRO A 449 -1.34 -7.92 46.46
N SER A 450 -1.64 -6.90 45.66
CA SER A 450 -1.29 -5.54 46.00
C SER A 450 -1.97 -5.28 47.34
N ALA A 451 -1.20 -4.98 48.39
CA ALA A 451 -1.72 -4.71 49.71
C ALA A 451 -2.86 -3.68 49.61
N SER A 452 -4.09 -4.17 49.69
CA SER A 452 -5.27 -3.32 49.73
C SER A 452 -5.39 -2.79 51.16
N THR A 453 -5.25 -1.48 51.28
CA THR A 453 -6.13 -0.66 52.14
C THR A 453 -6.17 -1.07 53.62
N ASN A 454 -5.12 -0.70 54.37
CA ASN A 454 -5.19 -0.12 55.73
C ASN A 454 -3.80 -0.03 56.36
N ALA A 455 -3.08 1.05 56.04
CA ALA A 455 -2.05 1.63 56.89
C ALA A 455 -1.85 3.08 56.45
N ALA A 456 -2.77 3.96 56.83
CA ALA A 456 -2.45 5.37 56.91
C ALA A 456 -1.46 5.54 58.06
N THR A 457 -0.18 5.79 57.74
CA THR A 457 0.59 6.95 58.22
C THR A 457 2.05 6.84 57.78
N VAL A 458 2.43 7.75 56.87
CA VAL A 458 3.65 8.58 56.83
C VAL A 458 4.27 8.63 55.43
N ALA A 459 4.07 9.80 54.80
CA ALA A 459 4.84 10.46 53.75
C ALA A 459 4.97 9.80 52.35
N GLY A 460 4.20 10.34 51.39
CA GLY A 460 4.42 10.10 49.95
C GLY A 460 3.18 10.38 49.10
N THR A 461 2.89 11.66 48.92
CA THR A 461 1.86 12.31 48.07
C THR A 461 1.18 11.46 46.98
N ALA A 462 -0.13 11.25 47.17
CA ALA A 462 -1.08 10.85 46.14
C ALA A 462 -1.27 11.98 45.11
N ILE A 463 -1.15 11.67 43.81
CA ILE A 463 -1.62 12.53 42.73
C ILE A 463 -3.01 12.05 42.33
N SER A 464 -4.00 12.92 42.52
CA SER A 464 -5.38 12.66 42.13
C SER A 464 -5.54 12.70 40.61
N LYS A 465 -6.49 11.91 40.10
CA LYS A 465 -6.85 11.77 38.68
C LYS A 465 -7.54 13.01 38.06
N GLY A 466 -7.34 14.19 38.65
CA GLY A 466 -7.85 15.47 38.15
C GLY A 466 -6.80 16.38 37.48
N ASP A 467 -5.53 15.96 37.41
CA ASP A 467 -4.42 16.89 37.11
C ASP A 467 -3.55 16.47 35.91
N LEU A 468 -4.17 15.90 34.87
CA LEU A 468 -3.49 15.47 33.63
C LEU A 468 -3.79 16.36 32.40
N LEU A 469 -4.38 17.54 32.60
CA LEU A 469 -4.68 18.52 31.55
C LEU A 469 -4.37 19.97 31.98
N GLY A 470 -3.23 20.19 32.67
CA GLY A 470 -2.84 21.52 33.16
C GLY A 470 -1.34 21.88 33.01
N SER A 471 -0.52 21.04 32.37
CA SER A 471 0.95 21.23 32.35
C SER A 471 1.56 21.45 30.96
N VAL A 472 0.74 21.85 29.98
CA VAL A 472 1.21 22.44 28.73
C VAL A 472 0.42 23.72 28.52
N LEU A 473 1.11 24.86 28.47
CA LEU A 473 0.62 26.26 28.49
C LEU A 473 0.65 26.92 29.89
N LYS A 474 1.83 27.37 30.33
CA LYS A 474 1.95 28.50 31.26
C LYS A 474 2.07 29.81 30.45
N PRO A 475 1.30 30.86 30.76
CA PRO A 475 1.61 32.21 30.30
C PRO A 475 2.88 32.72 30.99
N ALA A 476 3.70 33.47 30.28
CA ALA A 476 4.86 34.16 30.84
C ALA A 476 4.39 35.21 31.87
N THR A 477 4.81 35.07 33.12
CA THR A 477 4.67 36.12 34.14
C THR A 477 5.72 37.23 33.92
N PRO A 478 5.40 38.49 34.29
CA PRO A 478 6.23 39.65 34.01
C PRO A 478 7.50 39.64 34.86
N ARG A 479 8.63 40.04 34.26
CA ARG A 479 9.88 40.28 35.00
C ARG A 479 9.70 41.42 36.00
N GLU A 480 9.82 41.10 37.29
CA GLU A 480 10.06 42.09 38.34
C GLU A 480 11.39 42.80 38.13
N LYS A 481 11.36 44.12 38.34
CA LYS A 481 12.48 45.05 38.22
C LYS A 481 13.42 44.84 39.43
N PRO A 482 14.75 44.80 39.25
CA PRO A 482 15.65 44.63 40.38
C PRO A 482 15.65 45.87 41.30
N PRO A 483 15.81 45.69 42.62
CA PRO A 483 15.87 46.79 43.57
C PRO A 483 17.13 47.64 43.38
N ALA A 484 16.98 48.95 43.58
CA ALA A 484 18.08 49.92 43.53
C ALA A 484 19.09 49.67 44.67
N PRO A 485 20.39 49.91 44.46
CA PRO A 485 21.41 49.74 45.49
C PRO A 485 21.26 50.77 46.62
N PRO A 486 21.69 50.44 47.84
CA PRO A 486 21.65 51.35 48.98
C PRO A 486 22.61 52.52 48.78
N ALA A 487 22.19 53.69 49.25
CA ALA A 487 23.00 54.90 49.27
C ALA A 487 24.07 54.79 50.38
N GLU A 488 25.33 54.96 50.00
CA GLU A 488 26.43 55.31 50.91
C GLU A 488 27.10 56.60 50.40
N VAL A 489 27.03 57.61 51.27
CA VAL A 489 27.86 58.82 51.49
C VAL A 489 28.42 59.57 50.28
#